data_AF-A0A9D4VCQ1-F1
#
_entry.id   AF-A0A9D4VCQ1-F1
#
_cell.length_a   1.000
_cell.length_b   1.000
_cell.length_c   1.000
_cell.angle_alpha   90.00
_cell.angle_beta   90.00
_cell.angle_gamma   90.00
#
_symmetry.space_group_name_H-M   'P 1'
#
loop_
_entity.id
_entity.type
_entity.pdbx_description
1 polymer ?
#
loop_
_entity_poly.entity_id
_entity_poly.type
_entity_poly.pdbx_seq_one_letter_code
_entity_poly.pdbx_strand_id
1 'polypeptide(L)'
;MRNTEPISLNDGIWQSQEFLLSLQFLQGYWWGELEANTTITSQTIILHKMFGIDNRKPVQKMGNYLKLRQCDHGGWELYYGDGGHLSATIEAYITLSLLHVPETDPVCQEAYTYIISRGGISKACIFTKILLASIGIYDWKGIPSLPPWIVLCPGWFPLSLYNMACGGVWVRSAFDDQLRQKYRV
;
A
#
# COMPACT_ATOMS: atom_id res chain seq x y z
N MET A 1 3.88 25.90 -35.79
CA MET A 1 2.59 26.43 -35.33
C MET A 1 1.58 25.29 -35.42
N ARG A 2 1.16 24.68 -34.30
CA ARG A 2 0.09 23.67 -34.35
C ARG A 2 -1.23 24.42 -34.54
N ASN A 3 -1.94 24.07 -35.61
CA ASN A 3 -3.25 24.63 -35.92
C ASN A 3 -4.21 24.27 -34.78
N THR A 4 -4.65 25.26 -34.02
CA THR A 4 -5.60 25.09 -32.90
C THR A 4 -7.01 25.44 -33.36
N GLU A 5 -7.49 24.80 -34.44
CA GLU A 5 -8.93 24.74 -34.64
C GLU A 5 -9.48 23.65 -33.71
N PRO A 6 -10.48 23.96 -32.87
CA PRO A 6 -11.02 22.98 -31.95
C PRO A 6 -11.64 21.82 -32.73
N ILE A 7 -11.22 20.60 -32.38
CA ILE A 7 -11.73 19.36 -32.96
C ILE A 7 -13.26 19.35 -32.81
N SER A 8 -13.98 19.01 -33.87
CA SER A 8 -15.43 18.83 -33.79
C SER A 8 -15.77 17.80 -32.72
N LEU A 9 -16.85 18.02 -31.94
CA LEU A 9 -17.27 17.08 -30.89
C LEU A 9 -17.39 15.64 -31.42
N ASN A 10 -17.93 15.47 -32.62
CA ASN A 10 -18.08 14.16 -33.25
C ASN A 10 -16.74 13.50 -33.56
N ASP A 11 -15.77 14.28 -34.04
CA ASP A 11 -14.42 13.78 -34.32
C ASP A 11 -13.69 13.40 -33.03
N GLY A 12 -13.93 14.14 -31.94
CA GLY A 12 -13.39 13.80 -30.62
C GLY A 12 -13.99 12.52 -30.03
N ILE A 13 -15.30 12.32 -30.17
CA ILE A 13 -15.99 11.09 -29.76
C ILE A 13 -15.45 9.91 -30.58
N TRP A 14 -15.38 10.03 -31.90
CA TRP A 14 -14.87 8.98 -32.79
C TRP A 14 -13.44 8.57 -32.43
N GLN A 15 -12.54 9.53 -32.27
CA GLN A 15 -11.14 9.26 -31.89
C GLN A 15 -11.03 8.58 -30.51
N SER A 16 -11.85 8.99 -29.55
CA SER A 16 -11.86 8.38 -28.21
C SER A 16 -12.39 6.95 -28.22
N GLN A 17 -13.42 6.68 -29.03
CA GLN A 17 -13.97 5.34 -29.22
C GLN A 17 -12.95 4.41 -29.88
N GLU A 18 -12.34 4.86 -30.99
CA GLU A 18 -11.28 4.11 -31.67
C GLU A 18 -10.11 3.79 -30.73
N PHE A 19 -9.67 4.76 -29.93
CA PHE A 19 -8.62 4.54 -28.94
C PHE A 19 -9.03 3.53 -27.87
N LEU A 20 -10.20 3.67 -27.25
CA LEU A 20 -10.65 2.73 -26.22
C LEU A 20 -10.84 1.32 -26.77
N LEU A 21 -11.40 1.17 -27.97
CA LEU A 21 -11.55 -0.13 -28.64
C LEU A 21 -10.20 -0.74 -28.99
N SER A 22 -9.19 0.07 -29.35
CA SER A 22 -7.83 -0.41 -29.60
C SER A 22 -7.14 -1.01 -28.35
N LEU A 23 -7.59 -0.64 -27.15
CA LEU A 23 -7.10 -1.18 -25.88
C LEU A 23 -7.82 -2.46 -25.43
N GLN A 24 -8.89 -2.88 -26.12
CA GLN A 24 -9.66 -4.05 -25.75
C GLN A 24 -8.85 -5.32 -26.06
N PHE A 25 -8.80 -6.24 -25.09
CA PHE A 25 -8.21 -7.55 -25.31
C PHE A 25 -9.12 -8.40 -26.22
N LEU A 26 -8.54 -9.36 -26.94
CA LEU A 26 -9.27 -10.26 -27.84
C LEU A 26 -10.43 -11.01 -27.15
N GLN A 27 -10.33 -11.22 -25.84
CA GLN A 27 -11.35 -11.87 -25.02
C GLN A 27 -12.51 -10.94 -24.62
N GLY A 28 -12.46 -9.66 -25.00
CA GLY A 28 -13.54 -8.69 -24.82
C GLY A 28 -13.47 -7.83 -23.55
N TYR A 29 -12.44 -7.98 -22.72
CA TYR A 29 -12.25 -7.15 -21.52
C TYR A 29 -11.23 -6.01 -21.74
N TRP A 30 -11.28 -5.01 -20.86
CA TRP A 30 -10.24 -3.99 -20.73
C TRP A 30 -9.46 -4.24 -19.44
N TRP A 31 -8.14 -4.03 -19.50
CA TRP A 31 -7.29 -4.10 -18.34
C TRP A 31 -6.39 -2.87 -18.31
N GLY A 32 -6.63 -2.01 -17.33
CA GLY A 32 -5.79 -0.87 -17.01
C GLY A 32 -4.94 -1.13 -15.78
N GLU A 33 -3.84 -0.40 -15.67
CA GLU A 33 -3.05 -0.36 -14.45
C GLU A 33 -3.85 0.36 -13.36
N LEU A 34 -4.02 -0.30 -12.22
CA LEU A 34 -4.59 0.31 -11.02
C LEU A 34 -3.44 0.87 -10.18
N GLU A 35 -3.06 2.11 -10.45
CA GLU A 35 -2.08 2.80 -9.62
C GLU A 35 -2.67 3.09 -8.23
N ALA A 36 -1.97 2.60 -7.21
CA ALA A 36 -2.25 2.88 -5.81
C ALA A 36 -1.08 3.65 -5.18
N ASN A 37 -1.21 3.94 -3.90
CA ASN A 37 -0.13 4.53 -3.11
C ASN A 37 1.09 3.60 -3.00
N THR A 38 2.18 4.13 -2.44
CA THR A 38 3.43 3.37 -2.27
C THR A 38 3.41 2.35 -1.13
N THR A 39 2.37 2.33 -0.29
CA THR A 39 2.32 1.46 0.90
C THR A 39 2.31 -0.02 0.52
N ILE A 40 1.56 -0.38 -0.53
CA ILE A 40 1.51 -1.78 -1.02
C ILE A 40 2.91 -2.23 -1.46
N THR A 41 3.63 -1.39 -2.20
CA THR A 41 5.00 -1.68 -2.66
C THR A 41 5.96 -1.82 -1.49
N SER A 42 5.90 -0.89 -0.52
CA SER A 42 6.71 -0.92 0.70
C SER A 42 6.47 -2.18 1.54
N GLN A 43 5.20 -2.48 1.84
CA GLN A 43 4.79 -3.67 2.59
C GLN A 43 5.22 -4.95 1.89
N THR A 44 5.12 -5.00 0.56
CA THR A 44 5.56 -6.15 -0.25
C THR A 44 7.07 -6.40 -0.10
N ILE A 45 7.89 -5.34 -0.17
CA ILE A 45 9.35 -5.47 0.02
C ILE A 45 9.66 -5.95 1.45
N ILE A 46 9.04 -5.32 2.45
CA ILE A 46 9.23 -5.69 3.87
C ILE A 46 8.88 -7.17 4.09
N LEU A 47 7.73 -7.61 3.57
CA LEU A 47 7.26 -8.99 3.69
C LEU A 47 8.20 -9.98 2.98
N HIS A 48 8.66 -9.64 1.77
CA HIS A 48 9.61 -10.48 1.03
C HIS A 48 10.93 -10.63 1.78
N LYS A 49 11.44 -9.56 2.40
CA LYS A 49 12.65 -9.62 3.21
C LYS A 49 12.44 -10.42 4.49
N MET A 50 11.31 -10.22 5.16
CA MET A 50 10.95 -10.96 6.37
C MET A 50 10.90 -12.48 6.13
N PHE A 51 10.41 -12.92 4.97
CA PHE A 51 10.37 -14.33 4.58
C PHE A 51 11.63 -14.85 3.88
N GLY A 52 12.64 -14.01 3.63
CA GLY A 52 13.87 -14.40 2.93
C GLY A 52 13.66 -14.82 1.46
N ILE A 53 12.63 -14.29 0.79
CA ILE A 53 12.29 -14.61 -0.61
C ILE A 53 12.57 -13.46 -1.58
N ASP A 54 13.30 -12.44 -1.14
CA ASP A 54 13.64 -11.24 -1.90
C ASP A 54 14.48 -11.54 -3.17
N ASN A 55 15.31 -12.57 -3.14
CA ASN A 55 16.11 -13.01 -4.30
C ASN A 55 15.29 -13.42 -5.54
N ARG A 56 13.99 -13.72 -5.38
CA ARG A 56 13.11 -14.18 -6.47
C ARG A 56 12.32 -13.04 -7.12
N LYS A 57 12.47 -11.80 -6.63
CA LYS A 57 11.64 -10.65 -7.01
C LYS A 57 12.51 -9.42 -7.32
N PRO A 58 12.03 -8.51 -8.18
CA PRO A 58 12.81 -7.33 -8.57
C PRO A 58 12.75 -6.23 -7.49
N VAL A 59 13.23 -6.53 -6.26
CA VAL A 59 13.18 -5.61 -5.12
C VAL A 59 13.90 -4.28 -5.37
N GLN A 60 14.97 -4.30 -6.17
CA GLN A 60 15.68 -3.10 -6.58
C GLN A 60 14.84 -2.18 -7.49
N LYS A 61 14.03 -2.75 -8.39
CA LYS A 61 13.10 -1.95 -9.21
C LYS A 61 12.01 -1.32 -8.36
N MET A 62 11.50 -2.05 -7.38
CA MET A 62 10.52 -1.53 -6.42
C MET A 62 11.13 -0.42 -5.54
N GLY A 63 12.39 -0.55 -5.11
CA GLY A 63 13.11 0.52 -4.41
C GLY A 63 13.26 1.78 -5.25
N ASN A 64 13.65 1.65 -6.53
CA ASN A 64 13.73 2.78 -7.45
C ASN A 64 12.37 3.43 -7.67
N TYR A 65 11.29 2.63 -7.76
CA TYR A 65 9.93 3.14 -7.83
C TYR A 65 9.58 3.99 -6.60
N LEU A 66 9.94 3.55 -5.40
CA LEU A 66 9.72 4.33 -4.18
C LEU A 66 10.45 5.68 -4.23
N LYS A 67 11.72 5.69 -4.66
CA LYS A 67 12.49 6.95 -4.83
C LYS A 67 11.85 7.88 -5.85
N LEU A 68 11.41 7.35 -6.98
CA LEU A 68 10.75 8.13 -8.05
C LEU A 68 9.40 8.73 -7.65
N ARG A 69 8.71 8.12 -6.68
CA ARG A 69 7.39 8.57 -6.21
C ARG A 69 7.47 9.47 -4.97
N GLN A 70 8.66 9.81 -4.49
CA GLN A 70 8.80 10.81 -3.42
C GLN A 70 8.41 12.19 -3.98
N CYS A 71 7.63 12.94 -3.20
CA CYS A 71 7.21 14.29 -3.57
C CYS A 71 8.21 15.35 -3.09
N ASP A 72 8.12 16.57 -3.62
CA ASP A 72 9.02 17.69 -3.29
C ASP A 72 9.06 18.06 -1.79
N HIS A 73 8.02 17.69 -1.03
CA HIS A 73 7.96 17.89 0.43
C HIS A 73 8.68 16.79 1.22
N GLY A 74 9.28 15.80 0.54
CA GLY A 74 10.03 14.69 1.14
C GLY A 74 9.16 13.51 1.58
N GLY A 75 7.83 13.63 1.53
CA GLY A 75 6.90 12.56 1.90
C GLY A 75 6.37 11.76 0.70
N TRP A 76 5.55 10.75 1.02
CA TRP A 76 4.74 10.01 0.04
C TRP A 76 3.26 10.25 0.30
N GLU A 77 2.47 10.30 -0.78
CA GLU A 77 1.05 10.63 -0.73
C GLU A 77 0.16 9.40 -0.86
N LEU A 78 -1.06 9.47 -0.32
CA LEU A 78 -2.09 8.43 -0.53
C LEU A 78 -2.82 8.63 -1.87
N TYR A 79 -3.04 9.88 -2.23
CA TYR A 79 -3.60 10.31 -3.51
C TYR A 79 -2.88 11.59 -3.95
N TYR A 80 -2.96 11.89 -5.24
CA TYR A 80 -2.23 13.01 -5.83
C TYR A 80 -2.59 14.34 -5.16
N GLY A 81 -1.59 15.01 -4.57
CA GLY A 81 -1.73 16.32 -3.96
C GLY A 81 -2.24 16.34 -2.51
N ASP A 82 -2.22 15.20 -1.80
CA ASP A 82 -2.61 15.11 -0.38
C ASP A 82 -1.64 15.85 0.58
N GLY A 83 -0.46 16.28 0.10
CA GLY A 83 0.54 16.97 0.93
C GLY A 83 1.30 16.04 1.88
N GLY A 84 1.31 14.74 1.56
CA GLY A 84 2.07 13.69 2.22
C GLY A 84 1.33 13.01 3.37
N HIS A 85 1.40 11.69 3.40
CA HIS A 85 0.79 10.86 4.45
C HIS A 85 1.87 10.23 5.34
N LEU A 86 1.82 10.55 6.63
CA LEU A 86 2.83 10.13 7.62
C LEU A 86 3.12 8.63 7.60
N SER A 87 2.08 7.81 7.62
CA SER A 87 2.24 6.35 7.68
C SER A 87 2.86 5.80 6.39
N ALA A 88 2.52 6.38 5.24
CA ALA A 88 3.08 5.97 3.96
C ALA A 88 4.57 6.36 3.86
N THR A 89 4.92 7.57 4.32
CA THR A 89 6.31 8.01 4.39
C THR A 89 7.15 7.14 5.33
N ILE A 90 6.61 6.74 6.48
CA ILE A 90 7.32 5.85 7.41
C ILE A 90 7.59 4.49 6.76
N GLU A 91 6.60 3.88 6.12
CA GLU A 91 6.75 2.60 5.44
C GLU A 91 7.76 2.67 4.29
N ALA A 92 7.71 3.73 3.49
CA ALA A 92 8.67 3.97 2.40
C ALA A 92 10.10 4.17 2.93
N TYR A 93 10.28 5.01 3.96
CA TYR A 93 11.57 5.27 4.58
C TYR A 93 12.22 3.99 5.10
N ILE A 94 11.49 3.21 5.93
CA ILE A 94 11.99 1.94 6.47
C ILE A 94 12.29 0.94 5.36
N THR A 95 11.47 0.91 4.31
CA THR A 95 11.73 0.04 3.16
C THR A 95 13.03 0.39 2.45
N LEU A 96 13.31 1.68 2.24
CA LEU A 96 14.56 2.14 1.63
C LEU A 96 15.77 1.80 2.51
N SER A 97 15.66 1.99 3.83
CA SER A 97 16.69 1.56 4.79
C SER A 97 16.95 0.05 4.72
N LEU A 98 15.90 -0.77 4.63
CA LEU A 98 16.02 -2.23 4.47
C LEU A 98 16.67 -2.64 3.14
N LEU A 99 16.58 -1.80 2.11
CA LEU A 99 17.27 -1.97 0.83
C LEU A 99 18.73 -1.47 0.87
N HIS A 100 19.25 -1.09 2.04
CA HIS A 100 20.59 -0.55 2.26
C HIS A 100 20.83 0.78 1.52
N VAL A 101 19.79 1.58 1.31
CA VAL A 101 19.95 2.97 0.90
C VAL A 101 20.60 3.73 2.07
N PRO A 102 21.72 4.43 1.84
CA PRO A 102 22.43 5.11 2.92
C PRO A 102 21.59 6.24 3.50
N GLU A 103 21.67 6.46 4.81
CA GLU A 103 20.97 7.56 5.50
C GLU A 103 21.42 8.95 5.02
N THR A 104 22.58 9.03 4.37
CA THR A 104 23.09 10.25 3.73
C THR A 104 22.43 10.55 2.39
N ASP A 105 21.63 9.64 1.84
CA ASP A 105 20.86 9.88 0.60
C ASP A 105 19.82 10.99 0.86
N PRO A 106 19.73 12.03 0.01
CA PRO A 106 18.77 13.13 0.19
C PRO A 106 17.33 12.62 0.35
N VAL A 107 16.97 11.55 -0.37
CA VAL A 107 15.64 10.91 -0.27
C VAL A 107 15.33 10.52 1.17
N CYS A 108 16.30 9.91 1.86
CA CYS A 108 16.15 9.45 3.24
C CYS A 108 16.16 10.63 4.23
N GLN A 109 16.96 11.66 4.00
CA GLN A 109 17.04 12.84 4.86
C GLN A 109 15.76 13.68 4.84
N GLU A 110 15.21 13.90 3.65
CA GLU A 110 13.96 14.63 3.47
C GLU A 110 12.79 13.86 4.07
N ALA A 111 12.72 12.55 3.82
CA ALA A 111 11.73 11.67 4.43
C ALA A 111 11.79 11.68 5.96
N TYR A 112 13.00 11.61 6.53
CA TYR A 112 13.21 11.68 7.96
C TYR A 112 12.73 13.03 8.54
N THR A 113 13.10 14.14 7.91
CA THR A 113 12.66 15.49 8.30
C THR A 113 11.14 15.61 8.27
N TYR A 114 10.51 15.07 7.22
CA TYR A 114 9.05 15.01 7.09
C TYR A 114 8.42 14.22 8.25
N ILE A 115 8.92 13.02 8.54
CA ILE A 115 8.41 12.15 9.62
C ILE A 115 8.47 12.85 10.98
N ILE A 116 9.61 13.46 11.30
CA ILE A 116 9.80 14.17 12.58
C ILE A 116 8.86 15.37 12.69
N SER A 117 8.74 16.18 11.62
CA SER A 117 7.86 17.35 11.61
C SER A 117 6.37 17.01 11.84
N ARG A 118 5.95 15.81 11.42
CA ARG A 118 4.56 15.32 11.53
C ARG A 118 4.28 14.56 12.83
N GLY A 119 5.26 14.41 13.72
CA GLY A 119 5.08 13.77 15.04
C GLY A 119 5.46 12.29 15.11
N GLY A 120 6.17 11.78 14.11
CA GLY A 120 6.82 10.47 14.13
C GLY A 120 5.88 9.27 14.24
N ILE A 121 6.43 8.13 14.67
CA ILE A 121 5.73 6.83 14.70
C ILE A 121 4.50 6.85 15.62
N SER A 122 4.49 7.67 16.67
CA SER A 122 3.37 7.77 17.62
C SER A 122 2.05 8.13 16.93
N LYS A 123 2.09 9.00 15.91
CA LYS A 123 0.92 9.43 15.13
C LYS A 123 0.64 8.57 13.90
N ALA A 124 1.45 7.54 13.63
CA ALA A 124 1.20 6.62 12.52
C ALA A 124 -0.04 5.76 12.76
N CYS A 125 -0.65 5.29 11.66
CA CYS A 125 -1.78 4.39 11.73
C CYS A 125 -1.38 3.03 12.34
N ILE A 126 -2.40 2.27 12.77
CA ILE A 126 -2.18 1.00 13.45
C ILE A 126 -1.49 -0.04 12.59
N PHE A 127 -1.80 -0.08 11.28
CA PHE A 127 -1.23 -1.04 10.35
C PHE A 127 0.27 -0.86 10.22
N THR A 128 0.75 0.38 10.12
CA THR A 128 2.19 0.67 10.10
C THR A 128 2.85 0.24 11.40
N LYS A 129 2.22 0.48 12.56
CA LYS A 129 2.77 0.01 13.85
C LYS A 129 2.89 -1.52 13.91
N ILE A 130 1.87 -2.25 13.43
CA ILE A 130 1.90 -3.72 13.33
C ILE A 130 3.04 -4.18 12.41
N LEU A 131 3.21 -3.53 11.26
CA LEU A 131 4.29 -3.83 10.33
C LEU A 131 5.67 -3.60 10.97
N LEU A 132 5.86 -2.45 11.62
CA LEU A 132 7.10 -2.14 12.35
C LEU A 132 7.37 -3.10 13.51
N ALA A 133 6.32 -3.56 14.20
CA ALA A 133 6.45 -4.55 15.26
C ALA A 133 6.82 -5.94 14.72
N SER A 134 6.33 -6.30 13.53
CA SER A 134 6.68 -7.57 12.88
C SER A 134 8.16 -7.67 12.49
N ILE A 135 8.81 -6.54 12.19
CA ILE A 135 10.25 -6.46 11.93
C ILE A 135 11.10 -6.11 13.18
N GLY A 136 10.47 -5.98 14.35
CA GLY A 136 11.16 -5.75 15.63
C GLY A 136 11.56 -4.30 15.92
N ILE A 137 11.12 -3.32 15.12
CA ILE A 137 11.42 -1.89 15.33
C ILE A 137 10.48 -1.26 16.36
N TYR A 138 9.27 -1.81 16.53
CA TYR A 138 8.25 -1.29 17.46
C TYR A 138 7.80 -2.36 18.47
N ASP A 139 7.53 -1.96 19.71
CA ASP A 139 7.03 -2.90 20.74
C ASP A 139 5.54 -3.21 20.53
N TRP A 140 5.21 -4.50 20.54
CA TRP A 140 3.83 -5.00 20.48
C TRP A 140 2.94 -4.45 21.60
N LYS A 141 3.51 -4.05 22.75
CA LYS A 141 2.75 -3.41 23.84
C LYS A 141 2.12 -2.07 23.44
N GLY A 142 2.66 -1.39 22.45
CA GLY A 142 2.11 -0.12 21.94
C GLY A 142 0.93 -0.28 20.99
N ILE A 143 0.54 -1.52 20.68
CA ILE A 143 -0.54 -1.86 19.75
C ILE A 143 -1.74 -2.37 20.59
N PRO A 144 -2.96 -1.81 20.42
CA PRO A 144 -4.16 -2.37 21.01
C PRO A 144 -4.31 -3.83 20.57
N SER A 145 -4.35 -4.72 21.55
CA SER A 145 -4.55 -6.14 21.30
C SER A 145 -5.97 -6.36 20.78
N LEU A 146 -6.09 -7.07 19.66
CA LEU A 146 -7.36 -7.62 19.21
C LEU A 146 -7.47 -9.04 19.79
N PRO A 147 -8.34 -9.28 20.78
CA PRO A 147 -8.41 -10.59 21.39
C PRO A 147 -8.90 -11.65 20.40
N PRO A 148 -8.27 -12.84 20.35
CA PRO A 148 -8.63 -13.88 19.38
C PRO A 148 -10.06 -14.43 19.59
N TRP A 149 -10.63 -14.27 20.78
CA TRP A 149 -12.01 -14.70 21.07
C TRP A 149 -13.07 -13.92 20.29
N ILE A 150 -12.76 -12.75 19.74
CA ILE A 150 -13.71 -11.97 18.90
C ILE A 150 -14.16 -12.78 17.67
N VAL A 151 -13.30 -13.69 17.17
CA VAL A 151 -13.64 -14.59 16.05
C VAL A 151 -14.78 -15.55 16.42
N LEU A 152 -14.92 -15.89 17.70
CA LEU A 152 -15.95 -16.81 18.21
C LEU A 152 -17.27 -16.10 18.52
N CYS A 153 -17.33 -14.77 18.40
CA CYS A 153 -18.55 -14.02 18.71
C CYS A 153 -19.67 -14.36 17.72
N PRO A 154 -20.89 -14.66 18.22
CA PRO A 154 -22.04 -14.95 17.36
C PRO A 154 -22.47 -13.70 16.57
N GLY A 155 -23.19 -13.91 15.46
CA GLY A 155 -23.62 -12.85 14.54
C GLY A 155 -24.48 -11.73 15.17
N TRP A 156 -25.10 -11.96 16.32
CA TRP A 156 -25.90 -10.94 17.02
C TRP A 156 -25.07 -9.99 17.90
N PHE A 157 -23.80 -10.33 18.20
CA PHE A 157 -22.95 -9.49 19.04
C PHE A 157 -22.50 -8.22 18.27
N PRO A 158 -22.50 -7.02 18.87
CA PRO A 158 -22.19 -5.78 18.15
C PRO A 158 -20.74 -5.70 17.62
N LEU A 159 -19.79 -6.41 18.22
CA LEU A 159 -18.40 -6.52 17.72
C LEU A 159 -18.16 -7.81 16.93
N SER A 160 -19.24 -8.48 16.52
CA SER A 160 -19.15 -9.66 15.68
C SER A 160 -18.56 -9.28 14.32
N LEU A 161 -17.57 -10.07 13.86
CA LEU A 161 -16.98 -9.90 12.52
C LEU A 161 -18.03 -9.93 11.40
N TYR A 162 -19.17 -10.57 11.64
CA TYR A 162 -20.31 -10.67 10.72
C TYR A 162 -21.06 -9.33 10.51
N ASN A 163 -20.99 -8.43 11.49
CA ASN A 163 -21.66 -7.12 11.44
C ASN A 163 -20.70 -5.98 11.07
N MET A 164 -19.40 -6.27 10.94
CA MET A 164 -18.43 -5.29 10.46
C MET A 164 -18.50 -5.20 8.94
N ALA A 165 -18.27 -4.01 8.37
CA ALA A 165 -18.13 -3.82 6.91
C ALA A 165 -17.11 -4.80 6.33
N CYS A 166 -17.18 -5.07 5.02
CA CYS A 166 -16.41 -6.05 4.22
C CYS A 166 -15.06 -6.53 4.83
N GLY A 167 -14.24 -5.64 5.40
CA GLY A 167 -13.07 -5.95 6.23
C GLY A 167 -13.23 -7.06 7.30
N GLY A 168 -14.39 -7.20 7.96
CA GLY A 168 -14.65 -8.30 8.90
C GLY A 168 -14.70 -9.67 8.22
N VAL A 169 -15.17 -9.72 6.97
CA VAL A 169 -15.22 -10.93 6.15
C VAL A 169 -13.83 -11.32 5.64
N TRP A 170 -12.98 -10.35 5.25
CA TRP A 170 -11.58 -10.62 4.85
C TRP A 170 -10.72 -11.13 6.00
N VAL A 171 -10.92 -10.57 7.21
CA VAL A 171 -10.25 -11.05 8.42
C VAL A 171 -10.65 -12.50 8.70
N ARG A 172 -11.95 -12.83 8.59
CA ARG A 172 -12.40 -14.21 8.75
C ARG A 172 -11.83 -15.15 7.69
N SER A 173 -11.84 -14.79 6.40
CA SER A 173 -11.30 -15.68 5.36
C SER A 173 -9.84 -16.04 5.58
N ALA A 174 -9.03 -15.10 6.08
CA ALA A 174 -7.63 -15.36 6.43
C ALA A 174 -7.49 -16.37 7.59
N PHE A 175 -8.39 -16.35 8.58
CA PHE A 175 -8.38 -17.28 9.71
C PHE A 175 -9.06 -18.63 9.40
N ASP A 176 -10.15 -18.64 8.64
CA ASP A 176 -10.86 -19.86 8.23
C ASP A 176 -9.96 -20.74 7.35
N ASP A 177 -9.14 -20.16 6.48
CA ASP A 177 -8.17 -20.91 5.68
C ASP A 177 -7.07 -21.55 6.54
N GLN A 178 -6.58 -20.85 7.58
CA GLN A 178 -5.62 -21.42 8.53
C GLN A 178 -6.21 -22.56 9.37
N LEU A 179 -7.47 -22.42 9.80
CA LEU A 179 -8.17 -23.45 10.56
C LEU A 179 -8.45 -24.69 9.69
N ARG A 180 -8.87 -24.52 8.43
CA ARG A 180 -9.05 -25.64 7.50
C ARG A 180 -7.73 -26.37 7.20
N GLN A 181 -6.63 -25.63 7.05
CA GLN A 181 -5.32 -26.22 6.78
C GLN A 181 -4.76 -27.01 7.97
N LYS A 182 -5.06 -26.56 9.21
CA LYS A 182 -4.62 -27.22 10.45
C LYS A 182 -5.49 -28.42 10.85
N TYR A 183 -6.77 -28.44 10.48
CA TYR A 183 -7.72 -29.47 10.91
C TYR A 183 -8.24 -30.41 9.82
N ARG A 184 -7.76 -30.31 8.56
CA ARG A 184 -8.13 -31.18 7.40
C ARG A 184 -9.52 -31.83 7.55
N VAL A 185 -10.54 -31.06 7.17
CA VAL A 185 -11.77 -31.61 6.58
C VAL A 185 -11.70 -31.34 5.10
#